data_AF-A0A5C5ZFB4-F1
#
_entry.id   AF-A0A5C5ZFB4-F1
#
_cell.length_a   1.000
_cell.length_b   1.000
_cell.length_c   1.000
_cell.angle_alpha   90.00
_cell.angle_beta   90.00
_cell.angle_gamma   90.00
#
_symmetry.space_group_name_H-M   'P 1'
#
loop_
_entity.id
_entity.type
_entity.pdbx_description
1 polymer ?
#
loop_
_entity_poly.entity_id
_entity_poly.type
_entity_poly.pdbx_seq_one_letter_code
_entity_poly.pdbx_strand_id
1 'polypeptide(L)'
;MSVRLLAVFTLITAAALPLSAHAAYPESPTHTATSSPGRCELRQVADLITYHPESINGCGLLLDLAAVDRSETLSLSEKRTLANPFAWVGDSDQREKLLEDKKYQPFFKLVRVQATLGKQPATRGEILPCRITSLSGQSIAGGYLIATTLLTPEGVKAGRAAGFVEAESDAATGTLVNGMRLEALFQHPIVRNGRVLIRLKKQYAGVVETTTVRDLIQGMYRDCFIPTDQWNEEAALEYVKTVDASRISVEIPEVYAADPYTFAAQLMELGVYDVGYEEVASAKAAAAVK
;
A
#
# COMPACT_ATOMS: atom_id res chain seq x y z
N MET A 1 -66.08 -8.26 -17.55
CA MET A 1 -66.61 -6.88 -17.57
C MET A 1 -65.39 -5.96 -17.53
N SER A 2 -64.68 -5.71 -18.64
CA SER A 2 -65.02 -4.86 -19.80
C SER A 2 -64.95 -3.36 -19.51
N VAL A 3 -64.01 -2.69 -20.21
CA VAL A 3 -64.17 -1.39 -20.92
C VAL A 3 -64.08 -0.14 -20.00
N ARG A 4 -63.36 0.97 -20.27
CA ARG A 4 -62.58 1.59 -21.39
C ARG A 4 -61.65 2.66 -20.73
N LEU A 5 -60.39 2.83 -21.15
CA LEU A 5 -59.90 3.72 -22.22
C LEU A 5 -60.38 5.18 -22.14
N LEU A 6 -59.49 6.11 -21.76
CA LEU A 6 -59.39 7.41 -22.44
C LEU A 6 -57.97 7.97 -22.32
N ALA A 7 -57.33 8.11 -23.47
CA ALA A 7 -56.09 8.84 -23.66
C ALA A 7 -56.38 10.35 -23.70
N VAL A 8 -55.49 11.15 -23.13
CA VAL A 8 -55.36 12.57 -23.47
C VAL A 8 -53.91 12.84 -23.84
N PHE A 9 -53.72 12.92 -25.15
CA PHE A 9 -52.58 13.50 -25.84
C PHE A 9 -52.56 15.01 -25.56
N THR A 10 -51.45 15.55 -25.07
CA THR A 10 -51.14 16.96 -25.36
C THR A 10 -49.64 17.15 -25.57
N LEU A 11 -49.33 17.53 -26.80
CA LEU A 11 -48.07 18.07 -27.32
C LEU A 11 -47.50 19.15 -26.40
N ILE A 12 -46.21 19.06 -26.04
CA ILE A 12 -45.38 20.24 -25.78
C ILE A 12 -44.07 20.08 -26.56
N THR A 13 -44.05 20.80 -27.67
CA THR A 13 -42.95 21.47 -28.37
C THR A 13 -41.52 21.25 -27.87
N ALA A 14 -40.72 20.73 -28.80
CA ALA A 14 -39.27 20.79 -28.81
C ALA A 14 -38.76 22.24 -28.80
N ALA A 15 -37.96 22.57 -27.79
CA ALA A 15 -37.05 23.70 -27.82
C ALA A 15 -35.62 23.14 -27.84
N ALA A 16 -34.98 23.28 -28.99
CA ALA A 16 -33.55 23.01 -29.17
C ALA A 16 -32.76 23.97 -28.28
N LEU A 17 -32.06 23.42 -27.29
CA LEU A 17 -31.05 24.16 -26.53
C LEU A 17 -29.68 23.99 -27.20
N PRO A 18 -28.89 25.06 -27.27
CA PRO A 18 -27.64 25.09 -28.01
C PRO A 18 -26.58 24.21 -27.36
N LEU A 19 -25.77 23.64 -28.24
CA LEU A 19 -24.51 22.96 -28.02
C LEU A 19 -23.59 23.85 -27.14
N SER A 20 -23.63 23.68 -25.81
CA SER A 20 -22.66 24.32 -24.92
C SER A 20 -21.33 23.61 -25.07
N ALA A 21 -20.37 24.42 -25.50
CA ALA A 21 -18.95 24.13 -25.63
C ALA A 21 -18.40 23.30 -24.46
N HIS A 22 -17.49 22.40 -24.81
CA HIS A 22 -16.44 21.91 -23.92
C HIS A 22 -15.92 23.07 -23.07
N ALA A 23 -16.32 23.12 -21.80
CA ALA A 23 -15.56 23.82 -20.79
C ALA A 23 -14.21 23.09 -20.72
N ALA A 24 -13.21 23.67 -21.38
CA ALA A 24 -11.83 23.39 -21.07
C ALA A 24 -11.71 23.45 -19.55
N TYR A 25 -11.29 22.34 -18.95
CA TYR A 25 -10.79 22.34 -17.59
C TYR A 25 -9.83 23.53 -17.48
N PRO A 26 -10.00 24.43 -16.50
CA PRO A 26 -8.92 25.38 -16.23
C PRO A 26 -7.70 24.51 -15.93
N GLU A 27 -6.68 24.68 -16.77
CA GLU A 27 -5.35 24.18 -16.50
C GLU A 27 -5.06 24.50 -15.03
N SER A 28 -4.66 23.49 -14.27
CA SER A 28 -4.15 23.65 -12.91
C SER A 28 -3.29 24.91 -12.89
N PRO A 29 -3.47 25.84 -11.93
CA PRO A 29 -2.66 27.04 -11.89
C PRO A 29 -1.21 26.60 -11.92
N THR A 30 -0.53 26.86 -13.02
CA THR A 30 0.91 26.84 -13.12
C THR A 30 1.32 27.81 -12.03
N HIS A 31 1.74 27.29 -10.88
CA HIS A 31 2.42 28.08 -9.88
C HIS A 31 3.70 28.58 -10.55
N THR A 32 3.60 29.67 -11.29
CA THR A 32 4.73 30.54 -11.59
C THR A 32 5.11 31.14 -10.25
N ALA A 33 5.82 30.35 -9.46
CA ALA A 33 6.47 30.78 -8.26
C ALA A 33 7.32 31.98 -8.66
N THR A 34 6.83 33.16 -8.34
CA THR A 34 7.65 34.36 -8.24
C THR A 34 8.50 34.14 -7.00
N SER A 35 9.48 33.25 -7.11
CA SER A 35 10.43 32.96 -6.06
C SER A 35 11.24 34.25 -5.87
N SER A 36 10.99 34.97 -4.79
CA SER A 36 12.00 35.88 -4.28
C SER A 36 13.29 35.08 -4.12
N PRO A 37 14.46 35.64 -4.43
CA PRO A 37 15.70 34.93 -4.21
C PRO A 37 15.81 34.64 -2.70
N GLY A 38 15.74 33.37 -2.31
CA GLY A 38 16.12 32.89 -0.99
C GLY A 38 15.19 31.83 -0.40
N ARG A 39 13.92 31.76 -0.80
CA ARG A 39 12.91 30.94 -0.11
C ARG A 39 12.30 29.89 -1.03
N CYS A 40 12.46 28.62 -0.67
CA CYS A 40 11.75 27.48 -1.26
C CYS A 40 10.93 26.80 -0.17
N GLU A 41 9.84 26.12 -0.51
CA GLU A 41 9.08 25.34 0.48
C GLU A 41 9.65 23.94 0.60
N LEU A 42 9.48 23.29 1.76
CA LEU A 42 10.02 21.95 2.01
C LEU A 42 9.50 20.93 0.97
N ARG A 43 8.25 21.04 0.51
CA ARG A 43 7.70 20.23 -0.60
C ARG A 43 8.44 20.35 -1.93
N GLN A 44 9.17 21.43 -2.14
CA GLN A 44 9.95 21.63 -3.36
C GLN A 44 11.27 20.85 -3.30
N VAL A 45 11.84 20.70 -2.11
CA VAL A 45 13.16 20.08 -1.88
C VAL A 45 13.10 18.67 -1.30
N ALA A 46 11.96 18.27 -0.74
CA ALA A 46 11.77 16.99 -0.06
C ALA A 46 10.40 16.35 -0.39
N ASP A 47 10.32 15.04 -0.15
CA ASP A 47 9.10 14.25 -0.24
C ASP A 47 8.80 13.59 1.11
N LEU A 48 7.53 13.44 1.44
CA LEU A 48 7.10 12.58 2.56
C LEU A 48 7.28 11.11 2.17
N ILE A 49 7.97 10.34 3.01
CA ILE A 49 8.03 8.89 2.85
C ILE A 49 6.72 8.32 3.37
N THR A 50 5.95 7.74 2.46
CA THR A 50 4.84 6.88 2.82
C THR A 50 5.37 5.50 3.19
N TYR A 51 4.80 4.87 4.22
CA TYR A 51 5.16 3.51 4.59
C TYR A 51 4.31 2.52 3.79
N HIS A 52 4.98 1.68 3.01
CA HIS A 52 4.35 0.57 2.29
C HIS A 52 4.96 -0.73 2.82
N PRO A 53 4.18 -1.66 3.36
CA PRO A 53 4.66 -3.03 3.48
C PRO A 53 4.90 -3.56 2.06
N GLU A 54 6.14 -3.93 1.74
CA GLU A 54 6.49 -4.43 0.39
C GLU A 54 5.78 -5.75 0.06
N SER A 55 5.45 -6.52 1.11
CA SER A 55 4.73 -7.77 0.95
C SER A 55 3.80 -8.09 2.11
N ILE A 56 2.71 -8.77 1.77
CA ILE A 56 1.76 -9.36 2.71
C ILE A 56 2.02 -10.87 2.67
N ASN A 57 2.11 -11.50 3.84
CA ASN A 57 2.52 -12.90 3.94
C ASN A 57 1.47 -13.74 4.64
N GLY A 58 1.41 -15.02 4.31
CA GLY A 58 0.59 -16.02 4.98
C GLY A 58 1.19 -17.42 4.85
N CYS A 59 0.71 -18.33 5.68
CA CYS A 59 1.01 -19.75 5.59
C CYS A 59 -0.29 -20.48 5.25
N GLY A 60 -0.24 -21.32 4.23
CA GLY A 60 -1.39 -22.03 3.68
C GLY A 60 -1.13 -23.51 3.48
N LEU A 61 -2.21 -24.24 3.22
CA LEU A 61 -2.16 -25.64 2.84
C LEU A 61 -2.46 -25.78 1.36
N LEU A 62 -1.56 -26.46 0.67
CA LEU A 62 -1.68 -26.80 -0.73
C LEU A 62 -2.08 -28.27 -0.87
N LEU A 63 -3.17 -28.54 -1.57
CA LEU A 63 -3.59 -29.88 -1.93
C LEU A 63 -2.89 -30.32 -3.21
N ASP A 64 -2.17 -31.43 -3.17
CA ASP A 64 -1.56 -32.07 -4.34
C ASP A 64 -2.60 -32.94 -5.07
N LEU A 65 -3.22 -32.37 -6.11
CA LEU A 65 -4.25 -33.05 -6.88
C LEU A 65 -3.71 -34.28 -7.64
N ALA A 66 -2.43 -34.26 -8.06
CA ALA A 66 -1.81 -35.38 -8.73
C ALA A 66 -1.52 -36.55 -7.76
N ALA A 67 -1.23 -36.25 -6.49
CA ALA A 67 -1.12 -37.27 -5.45
C ALA A 67 -2.48 -37.86 -5.08
N VAL A 68 -3.53 -37.04 -5.02
CA VAL A 68 -4.91 -37.50 -4.79
C VAL A 68 -5.38 -38.43 -5.90
N ASP A 69 -5.13 -38.08 -7.17
CA ASP A 69 -5.55 -38.87 -8.31
C ASP A 69 -4.86 -40.25 -8.35
N ARG A 70 -3.55 -40.28 -8.08
CA ARG A 70 -2.74 -41.51 -8.03
C ARG A 70 -2.96 -42.39 -6.80
N SER A 71 -3.64 -41.89 -5.77
CA SER A 71 -3.83 -42.64 -4.52
C SER A 71 -4.70 -43.89 -4.73
N GLU A 72 -4.22 -45.04 -4.30
CA GLU A 72 -5.02 -46.28 -4.24
C GLU A 72 -5.78 -46.41 -2.91
N THR A 73 -5.40 -45.64 -1.89
CA THR A 73 -5.97 -45.69 -0.54
C THR A 73 -7.24 -44.87 -0.39
N LEU A 74 -7.47 -43.90 -1.29
CA LEU A 74 -8.67 -43.08 -1.32
C LEU A 74 -9.73 -43.70 -2.23
N SER A 75 -10.95 -43.81 -1.72
CA SER A 75 -12.12 -44.15 -2.54
C SER A 75 -12.44 -43.03 -3.55
N LEU A 76 -13.18 -43.37 -4.61
CA LEU A 76 -13.59 -42.40 -5.63
C LEU A 76 -14.39 -41.21 -5.05
N SER A 77 -15.22 -41.44 -4.04
CA SER A 77 -15.97 -40.38 -3.36
C SER A 77 -15.06 -39.45 -2.57
N GLU A 78 -14.04 -39.98 -1.90
CA GLU A 78 -13.04 -39.18 -1.18
C GLU A 78 -12.20 -38.36 -2.14
N LYS A 79 -11.73 -38.96 -3.24
CA LYS A 79 -11.00 -38.23 -4.29
C LYS A 79 -11.81 -37.06 -4.83
N ARG A 80 -13.10 -37.26 -5.11
CA ARG A 80 -14.02 -36.20 -5.55
C ARG A 80 -14.22 -35.13 -4.49
N THR A 81 -14.29 -35.52 -3.22
CA THR A 81 -14.44 -34.58 -2.10
C THR A 81 -13.21 -33.69 -1.95
N LEU A 82 -12.01 -34.28 -1.97
CA LEU A 82 -10.75 -33.54 -1.89
C LEU A 82 -10.56 -32.64 -3.12
N ALA A 83 -10.87 -33.13 -4.32
CA ALA A 83 -10.76 -32.38 -5.56
C ALA A 83 -11.82 -31.27 -5.70
N ASN A 84 -12.86 -31.25 -4.86
CA ASN A 84 -13.89 -30.23 -4.90
C ASN A 84 -13.41 -28.97 -4.14
N PRO A 85 -13.13 -27.85 -4.83
CA PRO A 85 -12.67 -26.62 -4.19
C PRO A 85 -13.66 -26.07 -3.16
N PHE A 86 -14.96 -26.31 -3.38
CA PHE A 86 -16.02 -25.81 -2.52
C PHE A 86 -16.13 -26.58 -1.20
N ALA A 87 -15.65 -27.83 -1.13
CA ALA A 87 -15.61 -28.58 0.12
C ALA A 87 -14.68 -27.91 1.16
N TRP A 88 -13.74 -27.09 0.70
CA TRP A 88 -12.77 -26.40 1.54
C TRP A 88 -13.20 -24.98 1.95
N VAL A 89 -14.35 -24.51 1.46
CA VAL A 89 -14.85 -23.15 1.71
C VAL A 89 -16.02 -23.22 2.69
N GLY A 90 -15.79 -22.81 3.94
CA GLY A 90 -16.85 -22.43 4.88
C GLY A 90 -17.00 -23.26 6.16
N ASP A 91 -16.42 -24.46 6.25
CA ASP A 91 -16.53 -25.31 7.45
C ASP A 91 -15.13 -25.60 8.03
N SER A 92 -14.75 -24.88 9.09
CA SER A 92 -13.46 -25.03 9.77
C SER A 92 -13.32 -26.42 10.40
N ASP A 93 -14.41 -26.95 10.93
CA ASP A 93 -14.40 -28.12 11.81
C ASP A 93 -14.23 -29.40 10.99
N GLN A 94 -14.82 -29.46 9.80
CA GLN A 94 -14.59 -30.55 8.86
C GLN A 94 -13.17 -30.54 8.30
N ARG A 95 -12.61 -29.35 8.03
CA ARG A 95 -11.23 -29.21 7.55
C ARG A 95 -10.22 -29.68 8.59
N GLU A 96 -10.44 -29.30 9.85
CA GLU A 96 -9.55 -29.68 10.95
C GLU A 96 -9.56 -31.20 11.16
N LYS A 97 -10.75 -31.82 11.18
CA LYS A 97 -10.88 -33.29 11.25
C LYS A 97 -10.21 -34.03 10.09
N LEU A 98 -10.28 -33.50 8.87
CA LEU A 98 -9.62 -34.09 7.70
C LEU A 98 -8.10 -33.95 7.77
N LEU A 99 -7.56 -32.91 8.40
CA LEU A 99 -6.12 -32.71 8.56
C LEU A 99 -5.54 -33.54 9.72
N GLU A 100 -6.34 -33.81 10.75
CA GLU A 100 -5.97 -34.68 11.87
C GLU A 100 -5.84 -36.15 11.45
N ASP A 101 -6.63 -36.58 10.46
CA ASP A 101 -6.53 -37.93 9.92
C ASP A 101 -5.25 -38.09 9.08
N LYS A 102 -4.34 -38.93 9.60
CA LYS A 102 -3.08 -39.31 8.96
C LYS A 102 -3.25 -39.85 7.54
N LYS A 103 -4.44 -40.34 7.19
CA LYS A 103 -4.78 -40.78 5.84
C LYS A 103 -4.63 -39.66 4.81
N TYR A 104 -4.96 -38.41 5.16
CA TYR A 104 -4.98 -37.30 4.20
C TYR A 104 -3.73 -36.42 4.23
N GLN A 105 -2.93 -36.49 5.30
CA GLN A 105 -1.69 -35.71 5.45
C GLN A 105 -0.72 -35.80 4.26
N PRO A 106 -0.51 -36.97 3.60
CA PRO A 106 0.41 -37.07 2.46
C PRO A 106 0.01 -36.23 1.24
N PHE A 107 -1.25 -35.80 1.15
CA PHE A 107 -1.75 -35.00 0.03
C PHE A 107 -1.64 -33.49 0.28
N PHE A 108 -1.28 -33.07 1.49
CA PHE A 108 -1.15 -31.67 1.85
C PHE A 108 0.32 -31.27 1.96
N LYS A 109 0.61 -30.08 1.45
CA LYS A 109 1.92 -29.43 1.56
C LYS A 109 1.74 -28.09 2.24
N LEU A 110 2.62 -27.80 3.20
CA LEU A 110 2.67 -26.49 3.82
C LEU A 110 3.40 -25.51 2.89
N VAL A 111 2.75 -24.39 2.59
CA VAL A 111 3.29 -23.38 1.69
C VAL A 111 3.27 -21.99 2.31
N ARG A 112 4.26 -21.18 1.97
CA ARG A 112 4.22 -19.74 2.18
C ARG A 112 3.54 -19.09 0.99
N VAL A 113 2.61 -18.17 1.27
CA VAL A 113 1.95 -17.34 0.26
C VAL A 113 2.40 -15.90 0.50
N GLN A 114 2.90 -15.26 -0.54
CA GLN A 114 3.36 -13.88 -0.50
C GLN A 114 2.65 -13.08 -1.58
N ALA A 115 1.89 -12.06 -1.18
CA ALA A 115 1.32 -11.08 -2.08
C ALA A 115 2.22 -9.85 -2.15
N THR A 116 2.50 -9.38 -3.37
CA THR A 116 3.30 -8.17 -3.59
C THR A 116 2.38 -6.97 -3.66
N LEU A 117 2.63 -5.97 -2.80
CA LEU A 117 1.93 -4.68 -2.87
C LEU A 117 2.65 -3.75 -3.87
N GLY A 118 1.89 -3.11 -4.73
CA GLY A 118 2.41 -2.07 -5.60
C GLY A 118 2.77 -0.79 -4.83
N LYS A 119 3.43 0.15 -5.52
CA LYS A 119 3.71 1.50 -4.98
C LYS A 119 2.45 2.34 -4.80
N GLN A 120 1.35 1.95 -5.43
CA GLN A 120 0.06 2.64 -5.35
C GLN A 120 -0.79 2.06 -4.22
N PRO A 121 -1.68 2.85 -3.61
CA PRO A 121 -2.61 2.34 -2.60
C PRO A 121 -3.51 1.29 -3.23
N ALA A 122 -3.70 0.17 -2.52
CA ALA A 122 -4.52 -0.93 -2.99
C ALA A 122 -5.92 -0.84 -2.39
N THR A 123 -6.93 -1.02 -3.23
CA THR A 123 -8.34 -0.86 -2.86
C THR A 123 -8.98 -2.17 -2.42
N ARG A 124 -9.99 -2.08 -1.56
CA ARG A 124 -10.73 -3.27 -1.11
C ARG A 124 -11.35 -3.99 -2.31
N GLY A 125 -11.11 -5.30 -2.39
CA GLY A 125 -11.58 -6.15 -3.48
C GLY A 125 -10.60 -6.29 -4.65
N GLU A 126 -9.51 -5.51 -4.66
CA GLU A 126 -8.44 -5.65 -5.64
C GLU A 126 -7.77 -7.03 -5.54
N ILE A 127 -7.27 -7.52 -6.68
CA ILE A 127 -6.56 -8.79 -6.78
C ILE A 127 -5.06 -8.49 -6.87
N LEU A 128 -4.31 -8.95 -5.87
CA LEU A 128 -2.86 -8.82 -5.83
C LEU A 128 -2.18 -10.10 -6.34
N PRO A 129 -1.12 -9.98 -7.17
CA PRO A 129 -0.36 -11.13 -7.61
C PRO A 129 0.30 -11.82 -6.41
N CYS A 130 0.21 -13.15 -6.38
CA CYS A 130 0.74 -13.95 -5.29
C CYS A 130 1.75 -14.97 -5.77
N ARG A 131 2.85 -15.04 -5.04
CA ARG A 131 3.85 -16.09 -5.15
C ARG A 131 3.62 -17.13 -4.06
N ILE A 132 3.74 -18.39 -4.43
CA ILE A 132 3.64 -19.53 -3.51
C ILE A 132 4.99 -20.22 -3.48
N THR A 133 5.43 -20.57 -2.28
CA THR A 133 6.69 -21.27 -2.04
C THR A 133 6.45 -22.42 -1.09
N SER A 134 6.87 -23.62 -1.48
CA SER A 134 6.88 -24.81 -0.63
C SER A 134 7.82 -24.62 0.56
N LEU A 135 7.36 -24.91 1.77
CA LEU A 135 8.22 -24.89 2.96
C LEU A 135 9.03 -26.19 3.11
N SER A 136 8.55 -27.29 2.51
CA SER A 136 9.25 -28.58 2.51
C SER A 136 10.22 -28.75 1.34
N GLY A 137 10.25 -27.80 0.40
CA GLY A 137 11.03 -27.89 -0.84
C GLY A 137 10.45 -28.86 -1.88
N GLN A 138 9.29 -29.47 -1.61
CA GLN A 138 8.60 -30.33 -2.56
C GLN A 138 7.96 -29.53 -3.69
N SER A 139 7.82 -30.15 -4.87
CA SER A 139 7.11 -29.59 -6.02
C SER A 139 5.68 -29.18 -5.66
N ILE A 140 5.23 -28.04 -6.18
CA ILE A 140 3.87 -27.50 -5.98
C ILE A 140 3.06 -27.44 -7.29
N ALA A 141 3.60 -27.99 -8.37
CA ALA A 141 2.96 -28.00 -9.69
C ALA A 141 1.60 -28.71 -9.65
N GLY A 142 0.57 -28.08 -10.22
CA GLY A 142 -0.78 -28.64 -10.31
C GLY A 142 -1.53 -28.72 -8.98
N GLY A 143 -1.01 -28.07 -7.92
CA GLY A 143 -1.67 -28.01 -6.62
C GLY A 143 -2.82 -27.01 -6.56
N TYR A 144 -3.70 -27.20 -5.58
CA TYR A 144 -4.76 -26.24 -5.24
C TYR A 144 -4.50 -25.64 -3.85
N LEU A 145 -4.33 -24.32 -3.77
CA LEU A 145 -4.20 -23.60 -2.52
C LEU A 145 -5.57 -23.50 -1.86
N ILE A 146 -5.71 -24.13 -0.70
CA ILE A 146 -6.88 -23.98 0.14
C ILE A 146 -6.93 -22.53 0.68
N ALA A 147 -8.14 -21.98 0.78
CA ALA A 147 -8.38 -20.63 1.30
C ALA A 147 -7.51 -20.31 2.52
N THR A 148 -6.58 -19.37 2.31
CA THR A 148 -5.53 -18.97 3.22
C THR A 148 -5.67 -17.48 3.50
N THR A 149 -5.61 -17.11 4.78
CA THR A 149 -5.62 -15.70 5.20
C THR A 149 -4.20 -15.15 5.16
N LEU A 150 -4.03 -13.97 4.58
CA LEU A 150 -2.76 -13.26 4.55
C LEU A 150 -2.80 -12.08 5.52
N LEU A 151 -1.67 -11.83 6.18
CA LEU A 151 -1.49 -10.84 7.22
C LEU A 151 -0.48 -9.78 6.81
N THR A 152 -0.70 -8.55 7.28
CA THR A 152 0.31 -7.50 7.21
C THR A 152 1.50 -7.80 8.13
N PRO A 153 2.64 -7.12 7.98
CA PRO A 153 3.74 -7.22 8.93
C PRO A 153 3.33 -6.93 10.38
N GLU A 154 2.28 -6.12 10.58
CA GLU A 154 1.69 -5.78 11.88
C GLU A 154 0.70 -6.85 12.39
N GLY A 155 0.51 -7.95 11.66
CA GLY A 155 -0.39 -9.04 12.04
C GLY A 155 -1.87 -8.78 11.74
N VAL A 156 -2.20 -7.70 11.03
CA VAL A 156 -3.58 -7.36 10.67
C VAL A 156 -4.02 -8.18 9.47
N LYS A 157 -5.28 -8.64 9.46
CA LYS A 157 -5.84 -9.38 8.34
C LYS A 157 -5.93 -8.51 7.09
N ALA A 158 -5.19 -8.87 6.05
CA ALA A 158 -5.11 -8.13 4.79
C ALA A 158 -6.12 -8.62 3.74
N GLY A 159 -6.27 -9.93 3.62
CA GLY A 159 -7.05 -10.55 2.57
C GLY A 159 -7.02 -12.07 2.59
N ARG A 160 -7.54 -12.69 1.53
CA ARG A 160 -7.54 -14.14 1.34
C ARG A 160 -7.07 -14.54 -0.04
N ALA A 161 -6.35 -15.65 -0.10
CA ALA A 161 -5.86 -16.28 -1.32
C ALA A 161 -6.39 -17.71 -1.41
N ALA A 162 -6.86 -18.12 -2.58
CA ALA A 162 -7.30 -19.48 -2.88
C ALA A 162 -7.25 -19.72 -4.39
N GLY A 163 -6.97 -20.95 -4.82
CA GLY A 163 -7.01 -21.29 -6.24
C GLY A 163 -5.88 -22.22 -6.70
N PHE A 164 -5.83 -22.45 -8.00
CA PHE A 164 -4.81 -23.27 -8.64
C PHE A 164 -3.45 -22.59 -8.67
N VAL A 165 -2.41 -23.40 -8.53
CA VAL A 165 -1.02 -22.96 -8.58
C VAL A 165 -0.43 -23.32 -9.93
N GLU A 166 0.10 -22.31 -10.61
CA GLU A 166 0.92 -22.45 -11.79
C GLU A 166 2.39 -22.49 -11.37
N ALA A 167 3.07 -23.59 -11.70
CA ALA A 167 4.48 -23.76 -11.47
C ALA A 167 5.06 -24.63 -12.59
N GLU A 168 6.34 -24.45 -12.89
CA GLU A 168 7.07 -25.36 -13.77
C GLU A 168 7.14 -26.77 -13.16
N SER A 169 7.40 -27.78 -13.99
CA SER A 169 7.57 -29.15 -13.51
C SER A 169 8.65 -29.19 -12.42
N ASP A 170 8.36 -29.90 -11.34
CA ASP A 170 9.23 -30.06 -10.17
C ASP A 170 9.62 -28.77 -9.42
N ALA A 171 9.01 -27.63 -9.74
CA ALA A 171 9.30 -26.37 -9.07
C ALA A 171 8.66 -26.32 -7.67
N ALA A 172 9.46 -25.94 -6.68
CA ALA A 172 9.01 -25.65 -5.31
C ALA A 172 8.38 -24.26 -5.16
N THR A 173 8.38 -23.45 -6.23
CA THR A 173 7.80 -22.11 -6.28
C THR A 173 6.90 -21.94 -7.48
N GLY A 174 5.86 -21.11 -7.34
CA GLY A 174 4.88 -20.87 -8.39
C GLY A 174 4.05 -19.63 -8.13
N THR A 175 3.09 -19.38 -9.00
CA THR A 175 2.15 -18.25 -8.95
C THR A 175 0.74 -18.75 -8.75
N LEU A 176 -0.05 -17.99 -7.99
CA LEU A 176 -1.47 -18.28 -7.81
C LEU A 176 -2.28 -17.63 -8.93
N VAL A 177 -3.04 -18.42 -9.69
CA VAL A 177 -3.79 -17.96 -10.88
C VAL A 177 -4.71 -16.77 -10.59
N ASN A 178 -5.44 -16.84 -9.47
CA ASN A 178 -6.42 -15.81 -9.09
C ASN A 178 -5.87 -14.76 -8.11
N GLY A 179 -4.59 -14.86 -7.75
CA GLY A 179 -3.97 -13.97 -6.76
C GLY A 179 -4.66 -13.98 -5.38
N MET A 180 -4.41 -12.94 -4.61
CA MET A 180 -5.08 -12.68 -3.33
C MET A 180 -6.10 -11.57 -3.51
N ARG A 181 -7.30 -11.79 -3.00
CA ARG A 181 -8.31 -10.73 -2.88
C ARG A 181 -8.10 -9.94 -1.60
N LEU A 182 -7.93 -8.63 -1.74
CA LEU A 182 -7.78 -7.70 -0.64
C LEU A 182 -9.13 -7.51 0.08
N GLU A 183 -9.16 -7.70 1.40
CA GLU A 183 -10.37 -7.51 2.22
C GLU A 183 -10.36 -6.16 2.96
N ALA A 184 -9.18 -5.59 3.20
CA ALA A 184 -8.98 -4.29 3.82
C ALA A 184 -8.56 -3.22 2.80
N LEU A 185 -8.77 -1.95 3.13
CA LEU A 185 -8.19 -0.85 2.38
C LEU A 185 -6.73 -0.67 2.82
N PHE A 186 -5.78 -0.72 1.90
CA PHE A 186 -4.38 -0.43 2.19
C PHE A 186 -4.06 0.99 1.75
N GLN A 187 -4.18 1.91 2.70
CA GLN A 187 -3.59 3.23 2.56
C GLN A 187 -2.13 3.13 2.96
N HIS A 188 -1.27 3.90 2.30
CA HIS A 188 0.13 4.02 2.67
C HIS A 188 0.24 5.11 3.74
N PRO A 189 0.28 4.77 5.05
CA PRO A 189 0.32 5.80 6.07
C PRO A 189 1.60 6.62 5.93
N ILE A 190 1.46 7.93 6.09
CA ILE A 190 2.60 8.87 6.18
C ILE A 190 3.25 8.78 7.58
N VAL A 191 2.50 8.24 8.54
CA VAL A 191 2.85 8.21 9.96
C VAL A 191 3.13 6.78 10.40
N ARG A 192 4.25 6.57 11.09
CA ARG A 192 4.56 5.28 11.73
C ARG A 192 5.22 5.52 13.09
N ASN A 193 4.73 4.84 14.13
CA ASN A 193 5.22 4.97 15.50
C ASN A 193 5.23 6.42 16.00
N GLY A 194 4.19 7.20 15.66
CA GLY A 194 4.10 8.63 16.04
C GLY A 194 5.09 9.53 15.31
N ARG A 195 5.74 9.06 14.23
CA ARG A 195 6.74 9.80 13.48
C ARG A 195 6.40 9.89 11.99
N VAL A 196 6.75 11.02 11.40
CA VAL A 196 6.74 11.26 9.96
C VAL A 196 8.18 11.21 9.47
N LEU A 197 8.40 10.58 8.31
CA LEU A 197 9.71 10.49 7.70
C LEU A 197 9.75 11.31 6.43
N ILE A 198 10.74 12.19 6.34
CA ILE A 198 10.97 13.09 5.20
C ILE A 198 12.21 12.60 4.47
N ARG A 199 12.18 12.66 3.14
CA ARG A 199 13.33 12.38 2.28
C ARG A 199 13.64 13.58 1.39
N LEU A 200 14.84 14.11 1.50
CA LEU A 200 15.34 15.12 0.58
C LEU A 200 15.50 14.52 -0.82
N LYS A 201 15.14 15.30 -1.84
CA LYS A 201 15.34 14.92 -3.24
C LYS A 201 16.84 14.83 -3.51
N LYS A 202 17.22 13.97 -4.46
CA LYS A 202 18.63 13.63 -4.74
C LYS A 202 19.56 14.84 -4.88
N GLN A 203 19.08 15.92 -5.51
CA GLN A 203 19.83 17.16 -5.73
C GLN A 203 20.04 18.03 -4.47
N TYR A 204 19.31 17.75 -3.39
CA TYR A 204 19.44 18.42 -2.09
C TYR A 204 19.87 17.45 -0.98
N ALA A 205 20.16 16.20 -1.34
CA ALA A 205 20.55 15.16 -0.40
C ALA A 205 22.04 15.31 -0.09
N GLY A 206 22.34 15.91 1.05
CA GLY A 206 23.68 16.02 1.61
C GLY A 206 23.63 16.17 3.13
N VAL A 207 24.76 15.87 3.79
CA VAL A 207 24.82 15.89 5.26
C VAL A 207 24.57 17.30 5.80
N VAL A 208 25.11 18.32 5.14
CA VAL A 208 24.95 19.72 5.56
C VAL A 208 23.50 20.17 5.38
N GLU A 209 22.94 19.96 4.19
CA GLU A 209 21.58 20.33 3.83
C GLU A 209 20.55 19.64 4.72
N THR A 210 20.74 18.35 4.99
CA THR A 210 19.86 17.57 5.88
C THR A 210 19.93 18.09 7.31
N THR A 211 21.12 18.49 7.77
CA THR A 211 21.30 19.09 9.10
C THR A 211 20.62 20.45 9.19
N THR A 212 20.77 21.30 8.17
CA THR A 212 20.09 22.60 8.09
C THR A 212 18.57 22.46 8.11
N VAL A 213 18.02 21.53 7.33
CA VAL A 213 16.57 21.27 7.32
C VAL A 213 16.09 20.72 8.66
N ARG A 214 16.85 19.82 9.30
CA ARG A 214 16.55 19.32 10.65
C ARG A 214 16.47 20.48 11.65
N ASP A 215 17.49 21.34 11.68
CA ASP A 215 17.59 22.44 12.65
C ASP A 215 16.47 23.46 12.44
N LEU A 216 16.08 23.71 11.19
CA LEU A 216 14.93 24.55 10.85
C LEU A 216 13.63 23.97 11.41
N ILE A 217 13.36 22.68 11.17
CA ILE A 217 12.16 22.00 11.68
C ILE A 217 12.12 22.05 13.21
N GLN A 218 13.27 21.78 13.84
CA GLN A 218 13.41 21.79 15.29
C GLN A 218 13.18 23.18 15.89
N GLY A 219 13.68 24.23 15.24
CA GLY A 219 13.44 25.62 15.65
C GLY A 219 11.97 26.03 15.53
N MET A 220 11.30 25.63 14.45
CA MET A 220 9.90 26.01 14.19
C MET A 220 8.90 25.33 15.11
N TYR A 221 9.10 24.05 15.42
CA TYR A 221 8.18 23.27 16.25
C TYR A 221 8.61 23.14 17.72
N ARG A 222 9.62 23.90 18.13
CA ARG A 222 10.18 23.89 19.49
C ARG A 222 9.11 23.95 20.57
N ASP A 223 8.21 24.92 20.45
CA ASP A 223 7.17 25.21 21.45
C ASP A 223 6.04 24.16 21.45
N CYS A 224 5.97 23.30 20.43
CA CYS A 224 4.98 22.23 20.35
C CYS A 224 5.39 20.96 21.12
N PHE A 225 6.68 20.78 21.41
CA PHE A 225 7.19 19.57 22.08
C PHE A 225 7.61 19.81 23.53
N ILE A 226 8.13 21.00 23.85
CA ILE A 226 8.69 21.30 25.17
C ILE A 226 8.02 22.56 25.71
N PRO A 227 7.30 22.49 26.85
CA PRO A 227 6.85 23.69 27.56
C PRO A 227 8.06 24.56 27.89
N THR A 228 7.95 25.88 27.65
CA THR A 228 9.04 26.87 27.75
C THR A 228 9.85 26.79 29.07
N ASP A 229 9.24 26.23 30.10
CA ASP A 229 9.72 26.19 31.48
C ASP A 229 10.65 24.99 31.78
N GLN A 230 10.76 24.01 30.87
CA GLN A 230 11.50 22.74 31.08
C GLN A 230 12.49 22.44 29.94
N TRP A 231 13.11 23.47 29.37
CA TRP A 231 14.06 23.30 28.28
C TRP A 231 15.29 22.50 28.71
N ASN A 232 15.41 21.28 28.17
CA ASN A 232 16.66 20.52 28.13
C ASN A 232 17.06 20.34 26.66
N GLU A 233 18.28 20.73 26.32
CA GLU A 233 18.84 20.62 24.96
C GLU A 233 18.91 19.15 24.49
N GLU A 234 19.05 18.21 25.44
CA GLU A 234 18.98 16.76 25.17
C GLU A 234 17.58 16.30 24.74
N ALA A 235 16.52 16.89 25.29
CA ALA A 235 15.13 16.56 24.90
C ALA A 235 14.83 17.08 23.48
N ALA A 236 15.41 18.22 23.10
CA ALA A 236 15.22 18.80 21.77
C ALA A 236 15.79 17.89 20.65
N LEU A 237 16.85 17.12 20.94
CA LEU A 237 17.44 16.14 20.02
C LEU A 237 16.60 14.87 19.85
N GLU A 238 15.55 14.68 20.65
CA GLU A 238 14.77 13.44 20.63
C GLU A 238 13.66 13.43 19.56
N TYR A 239 13.07 14.60 19.27
CA TYR A 239 11.88 14.73 18.42
C TYR A 239 12.19 14.92 16.94
N VAL A 240 13.36 15.46 16.58
CA VAL A 240 13.78 15.60 15.17
C VAL A 240 15.15 14.96 14.99
N LYS A 241 15.20 13.82 14.29
CA LYS A 241 16.41 13.02 14.13
C LYS A 241 16.78 12.88 12.66
N THR A 242 18.03 13.15 12.33
CA THR A 242 18.61 12.76 11.04
C THR A 242 18.86 11.26 11.04
N VAL A 243 18.26 10.54 10.09
CA VAL A 243 18.45 9.08 9.93
C VAL A 243 19.67 8.81 9.05
N ASP A 244 19.81 9.57 7.97
CA ASP A 244 20.97 9.56 7.08
C ASP A 244 21.11 10.89 6.33
N ALA A 245 22.07 11.01 5.40
CA ALA A 245 22.32 12.21 4.60
C ALA A 245 21.17 12.65 3.65
N SER A 246 20.04 11.96 3.69
CA SER A 246 18.86 12.24 2.86
C SER A 246 17.53 12.14 3.61
N ARG A 247 17.51 11.59 4.83
CA ARG A 247 16.29 11.26 5.56
C ARG A 247 16.26 11.88 6.94
N ILE A 248 15.12 12.47 7.28
CA ILE A 248 14.84 13.12 8.56
C ILE A 248 13.57 12.52 9.15
N SER A 249 13.65 12.06 10.39
CA SER A 249 12.53 11.52 11.17
C SER A 249 12.05 12.58 12.15
N VAL A 250 10.76 12.92 12.06
CA VAL A 250 10.13 13.97 12.86
C VAL A 250 9.02 13.34 13.67
N GLU A 251 9.07 13.48 14.99
CA GLU A 251 7.99 13.08 15.88
C GLU A 251 6.78 13.99 15.71
N ILE A 252 5.60 13.47 15.98
CA ILE A 252 4.36 14.24 15.86
C ILE A 252 4.05 14.79 17.25
N PRO A 253 3.91 16.13 17.41
CA PRO A 253 3.54 16.71 18.70
C PRO A 253 2.17 16.19 19.16
N GLU A 254 1.97 16.08 20.48
CA GLU A 254 0.69 15.61 21.05
C GLU A 254 -0.51 16.44 20.57
N VAL A 255 -0.31 17.74 20.33
CA VAL A 255 -1.33 18.66 19.79
C VAL A 255 -1.88 18.17 18.44
N TYR A 256 -1.06 17.48 17.65
CA TYR A 256 -1.43 16.91 16.35
C TYR A 256 -1.70 15.40 16.41
N ALA A 257 -1.75 14.78 17.60
CA ALA A 257 -2.01 13.35 17.73
C ALA A 257 -3.40 12.95 17.18
N ALA A 258 -4.38 13.86 17.25
CA ALA A 258 -5.72 13.65 16.70
C ALA A 258 -5.77 13.77 15.16
N ASP A 259 -4.91 14.60 14.57
CA ASP A 259 -4.83 14.79 13.12
C ASP A 259 -3.37 14.99 12.65
N PRO A 260 -2.63 13.88 12.48
CA PRO A 260 -1.23 13.94 12.09
C PRO A 260 -1.03 14.28 10.60
N TYR A 261 -2.09 14.19 9.78
CA TYR A 261 -2.01 14.57 8.36
C TYR A 261 -1.90 16.07 8.19
N THR A 262 -2.64 16.84 9.01
CA THR A 262 -2.51 18.30 9.05
C THR A 262 -1.09 18.72 9.45
N PHE A 263 -0.49 18.06 10.43
CA PHE A 263 0.91 18.30 10.79
C PHE A 263 1.86 18.02 9.62
N ALA A 264 1.72 16.86 8.96
CA ALA A 264 2.55 16.53 7.80
C ALA A 264 2.40 17.54 6.66
N ALA A 265 1.19 18.06 6.42
CA ALA A 265 0.94 19.10 5.42
C ALA A 265 1.65 20.41 5.79
N GLN A 266 1.46 20.89 7.02
CA GLN A 266 2.11 22.12 7.53
C GLN A 266 3.64 22.02 7.52
N LEU A 267 4.18 20.85 7.88
CA LEU A 267 5.60 20.56 7.83
C LEU A 267 6.16 20.73 6.41
N MET A 268 5.42 20.29 5.39
CA MET A 268 5.83 20.40 3.98
C MET A 268 5.68 21.82 3.41
N GLU A 269 4.94 22.70 4.08
CA GLU A 269 4.80 24.12 3.73
C GLU A 269 5.89 25.00 4.36
N LEU A 270 6.76 24.44 5.20
CA LEU A 270 7.86 25.20 5.81
C LEU A 270 8.77 25.82 4.75
N GLY A 271 9.06 27.11 4.92
CA GLY A 271 10.02 27.83 4.08
C GLY A 271 11.44 27.47 4.46
N VAL A 272 12.16 26.84 3.54
CA VAL A 272 13.58 26.51 3.63
C VAL A 272 14.40 27.55 2.89
N TYR A 273 15.44 28.06 3.55
CA TYR A 273 16.39 29.00 2.98
C TYR A 273 17.73 28.29 2.72
N ASP A 274 18.41 28.70 1.66
CA ASP A 274 19.83 28.39 1.41
C ASP A 274 20.18 26.92 1.10
N VAL A 275 19.19 26.08 0.77
CA VAL A 275 19.44 24.68 0.37
C VAL A 275 19.67 24.61 -1.15
N GLY A 276 20.94 24.44 -1.56
CA GLY A 276 21.33 24.24 -2.97
C GLY A 276 21.35 25.50 -3.85
N TYR A 277 21.59 26.67 -3.26
CA TYR A 277 21.49 27.96 -3.95
C TYR A 277 22.48 28.12 -5.12
N GLU A 278 23.63 27.44 -5.10
CA GLU A 278 24.65 27.56 -6.15
C GLU A 278 24.30 26.79 -7.44
N GLU A 279 23.69 25.61 -7.37
CA GLU A 279 23.38 24.81 -8.58
C GLU A 279 22.12 25.30 -9.32
N VAL A 280 21.08 25.72 -8.59
CA VAL A 280 19.83 26.18 -9.21
C VAL A 280 20.01 27.54 -9.89
N ALA A 281 20.85 28.42 -9.32
CA ALA A 281 21.21 29.69 -9.95
C ALA A 281 22.03 29.48 -11.24
N SER A 282 22.96 28.53 -11.24
CA SER A 282 23.77 28.16 -12.42
C SER A 282 22.92 27.55 -13.55
N ALA A 283 22.00 26.62 -13.23
CA ALA A 283 21.13 26.00 -14.22
C ALA A 283 20.14 26.98 -14.85
N LYS A 284 19.59 27.91 -14.06
CA LYS A 284 18.66 28.95 -14.53
C LYS A 284 19.37 30.02 -15.37
N ALA A 285 20.63 30.35 -15.04
CA ALA A 285 21.48 31.21 -15.87
C ALA A 285 21.84 30.55 -17.21
N ALA A 286 22.12 29.25 -17.24
CA ALA A 286 22.40 28.51 -18.48
C ALA A 286 21.16 28.39 -19.40
N ALA A 287 19.95 28.32 -18.84
CA ALA A 287 18.71 28.27 -19.60
C ALA A 287 18.26 29.63 -20.16
N ALA A 288 18.70 30.75 -19.55
CA ALA A 288 18.38 32.10 -20.01
C ALA A 288 19.32 32.62 -21.12
N VAL A 289 20.38 31.87 -21.45
CA VAL A 289 21.40 32.22 -22.47
C VAL A 289 21.19 31.42 -23.78
N LYS A 290 20.13 30.61 -23.88
CA LYS A 290 19.66 29.98 -25.12
C LYS A 290 18.40 30.65 -25.63
#